data_AF-A0A831NLX4-F1
#
_entry.id   AF-A0A831NLX4-F1
#
_cell.length_a   1.000
_cell.length_b   1.000
_cell.length_c   1.000
_cell.angle_alpha   90.00
_cell.angle_beta   90.00
_cell.angle_gamma   90.00
#
_symmetry.space_group_name_H-M   'P 1'
#
loop_
_entity.id
_entity.type
_entity.pdbx_description
1 polymer ?
#
loop_
_entity_poly.entity_id
_entity_poly.type
_entity_poly.pdbx_seq_one_letter_code
_entity_poly.pdbx_strand_id
1 'polypeptide(L)'
;MKLKFLAAVGLAATLYSCDDTTTGIGEFVADADEITASAQTFEATTKTLKYTDLNQNGVFSRTSSAYLGKFTDPDFGTYTTDFITQINCTEGFEFPE
;
A
#
# COMPACT_ATOMS: atom_id res chain seq x y z
N MET A 1 -4.48 17.67 43.90
CA MET A 1 -3.30 17.48 43.01
C MET A 1 -3.66 16.78 41.69
N LYS A 2 -4.53 15.76 41.69
CA LYS A 2 -4.86 14.98 40.48
C LYS A 2 -5.49 15.78 39.33
N LEU A 3 -6.43 16.70 39.61
CA LEU A 3 -7.11 17.46 38.56
C LEU A 3 -6.19 18.50 37.87
N LYS A 4 -5.33 19.15 38.66
CA LYS A 4 -4.35 20.12 38.11
C LYS A 4 -3.32 19.43 37.22
N PHE A 5 -2.90 18.23 37.59
CA PHE A 5 -2.00 17.41 36.79
C PHE A 5 -2.69 16.93 35.49
N LEU A 6 -3.95 16.48 35.57
CA LEU A 6 -4.72 16.08 34.39
C LEU A 6 -4.93 17.25 33.42
N ALA A 7 -5.22 18.45 33.93
CA ALA A 7 -5.37 19.65 33.11
C ALA A 7 -4.06 20.04 32.41
N ALA A 8 -2.92 19.92 33.10
CA ALA A 8 -1.61 20.19 32.51
C ALA A 8 -1.25 19.19 31.39
N VAL A 9 -1.55 17.90 31.58
CA VAL A 9 -1.35 16.87 30.55
C VAL A 9 -2.26 17.10 29.34
N GLY A 10 -3.52 17.45 29.57
CA GLY A 10 -4.46 17.78 28.49
C GLY A 10 -4.01 18.97 27.65
N LEU A 11 -3.53 20.04 28.30
CA LEU A 11 -3.01 21.22 27.60
C LEU A 11 -1.74 20.90 26.80
N ALA A 12 -0.83 20.10 27.36
CA ALA A 12 0.36 19.65 26.64
C ALA A 12 0.01 18.83 25.39
N ALA A 13 -0.97 17.93 25.49
CA ALA A 13 -1.42 17.11 24.36
C ALA A 13 -2.02 17.94 23.21
N THR A 14 -2.69 19.06 23.49
CA THR A 14 -3.22 19.96 22.45
C THR A 14 -2.16 20.82 21.78
N LEU A 15 -1.04 21.10 22.47
CA LEU A 15 0.07 21.89 21.93
C LEU A 15 1.10 21.04 21.18
N TYR A 16 1.17 19.74 21.50
CA TYR A 16 2.08 18.76 20.90
C TYR A 16 1.36 17.71 20.05
N SER A 17 0.08 17.91 19.73
CA SER A 17 -0.58 17.06 18.74
C SER A 17 0.10 17.28 17.40
N CYS A 18 0.50 16.20 16.74
CA CYS A 18 0.96 16.26 15.38
C CYS A 18 -0.14 16.86 14.50
N ASP A 19 0.23 17.89 13.75
CA ASP A 19 -0.63 18.44 12.71
C ASP A 19 -0.60 17.47 11.53
N ASP A 20 -1.71 16.77 11.28
CA ASP A 20 -1.89 15.89 10.12
C ASP A 20 -2.11 16.70 8.82
N THR A 21 -2.07 18.04 8.88
CA THR A 21 -2.04 18.82 7.64
C THR A 21 -0.77 18.48 6.87
N THR A 22 -0.94 18.11 5.61
CA THR A 22 0.18 17.85 4.70
C THR A 22 0.83 19.14 4.22
N THR A 23 0.67 20.24 4.96
CA THR A 23 1.19 21.57 4.63
C THR A 23 2.71 21.48 4.64
N GLY A 24 3.36 21.72 3.49
CA GLY A 24 4.81 21.63 3.35
C GLY A 24 5.36 20.26 2.93
N ILE A 25 4.52 19.22 2.80
CA ILE A 25 4.96 17.96 2.18
C ILE A 25 5.25 18.23 0.69
N GLY A 26 6.52 18.11 0.30
CA GLY A 26 6.98 18.42 -1.06
C GLY A 26 7.71 19.76 -1.18
N GLU A 27 7.74 20.57 -0.12
CA GLU A 27 8.45 21.86 -0.05
C GLU A 27 9.96 21.67 0.22
N PHE A 28 10.52 20.54 -0.23
CA PHE A 28 11.91 20.13 0.00
C PHE A 28 12.93 20.81 -0.93
N VAL A 29 12.49 21.73 -1.77
CA VAL A 29 13.40 22.50 -2.61
C VAL A 29 13.79 23.75 -1.84
N ALA A 30 14.86 23.64 -1.06
CA ALA A 30 15.48 24.80 -0.45
C ALA A 30 15.87 25.77 -1.58
N ASP A 31 15.45 27.03 -1.47
CA ASP A 31 15.75 28.11 -2.42
C ASP A 31 17.27 28.36 -2.59
N ALA A 32 18.11 27.70 -1.77
CA ALA A 32 19.55 27.75 -1.79
C ALA A 32 20.21 27.00 -2.96
N ASP A 33 19.55 26.01 -3.55
CA ASP A 33 20.14 25.13 -4.58
C ASP A 33 19.83 25.58 -6.02
N GLU A 34 19.19 26.75 -6.22
CA GLU A 34 18.73 27.28 -7.52
C GLU A 34 17.84 26.31 -8.34
N ILE A 35 17.31 25.27 -7.69
CA ILE A 35 16.41 24.31 -8.33
C ILE A 35 15.04 24.97 -8.47
N THR A 36 14.62 25.26 -9.70
CA THR A 36 13.29 25.79 -9.96
C THR A 36 12.24 24.70 -9.75
N ALA A 37 11.55 24.75 -8.60
CA ALA A 37 10.39 23.91 -8.36
C ALA A 37 9.19 24.41 -9.19
N SER A 38 8.57 23.52 -9.97
CA SER A 38 7.33 23.82 -10.68
C SER A 38 6.24 22.86 -10.25
N ALA A 39 5.03 23.37 -10.06
CA ALA A 39 3.84 22.59 -9.76
C ALA A 39 2.92 22.59 -10.98
N GLN A 40 2.35 21.44 -11.30
CA GLN A 40 1.34 21.30 -12.34
C GLN A 40 0.14 20.55 -11.79
N THR A 41 -1.05 21.09 -12.02
CA THR A 41 -2.30 20.44 -11.67
C THR A 41 -2.73 19.53 -12.81
N PHE A 42 -3.09 18.29 -12.47
CA PHE A 42 -3.64 17.33 -13.43
C PHE A 42 -5.05 16.97 -12.99
N GLU A 43 -5.98 16.90 -13.95
CA GLU A 43 -7.30 16.34 -13.69
C GLU A 43 -7.19 14.82 -13.58
N ALA A 44 -7.45 14.28 -12.40
CA ALA A 44 -7.51 12.85 -12.16
C ALA A 44 -8.98 12.42 -12.07
N THR A 45 -9.39 11.45 -12.89
CA THR A 45 -10.71 10.82 -12.78
C THR A 45 -10.56 9.40 -12.28
N THR A 46 -11.28 9.05 -11.21
CA THR A 46 -11.36 7.69 -10.69
C THR A 46 -12.70 7.07 -11.08
N LYS A 47 -12.68 5.78 -11.44
CA LYS A 47 -13.90 4.99 -11.65
C LYS A 47 -13.77 3.64 -10.95
N THR A 48 -14.82 3.24 -10.24
CA THR A 48 -14.96 1.86 -9.75
C THR A 48 -15.41 0.98 -10.91
N LEU A 49 -14.62 -0.05 -11.22
CA LEU A 49 -14.96 -1.06 -12.20
C LEU A 49 -15.42 -2.34 -11.48
N LYS A 50 -16.58 -2.86 -11.86
CA LYS A 50 -16.97 -4.21 -11.52
C LYS A 50 -16.21 -5.18 -12.41
N TYR A 51 -15.99 -6.39 -11.93
CA TYR A 51 -15.33 -7.42 -12.74
C TYR A 51 -16.08 -7.71 -14.06
N THR A 52 -17.42 -7.67 -14.01
CA THR A 52 -18.30 -7.77 -15.18
C THR A 52 -18.10 -6.66 -16.21
N ASP A 53 -17.56 -5.51 -15.81
CA ASP A 53 -17.23 -4.39 -16.71
C ASP A 53 -15.95 -4.68 -17.51
N LEU A 54 -15.12 -5.63 -17.05
CA LEU A 54 -13.85 -6.02 -17.66
C LEU A 54 -13.96 -7.34 -18.43
N ASN A 55 -14.74 -8.29 -17.93
CA ASN A 55 -15.01 -9.55 -18.61
C ASN A 55 -16.39 -10.09 -18.21
N GLN A 56 -17.35 -10.07 -19.14
CA GLN A 56 -18.74 -10.48 -18.89
C GLN A 56 -18.87 -11.95 -18.44
N ASN A 57 -17.93 -12.82 -18.84
CA ASN A 57 -17.92 -14.26 -18.52
C ASN A 57 -16.64 -14.69 -17.78
N GLY A 58 -15.83 -13.73 -17.34
CA GLY A 58 -14.54 -14.05 -16.74
C GLY A 58 -14.68 -14.58 -15.33
N VAL A 59 -13.68 -15.33 -14.89
CA VAL A 59 -13.47 -15.61 -13.46
C VAL A 59 -12.39 -14.66 -12.98
N PHE A 60 -12.63 -13.92 -11.89
CA PHE A 60 -11.57 -13.16 -11.22
C PHE A 60 -10.57 -14.12 -10.58
N SER A 61 -9.68 -14.65 -11.41
CA SER A 61 -8.63 -15.53 -10.96
C SER A 61 -7.55 -14.69 -10.28
N ARG A 62 -7.47 -14.78 -8.95
CA ARG A 62 -6.30 -14.34 -8.20
C ARG A 62 -5.17 -15.34 -8.44
N THR A 63 -4.70 -15.44 -9.68
CA THR A 63 -3.57 -16.30 -10.03
C THR A 63 -2.32 -15.68 -9.41
N SER A 64 -1.82 -16.29 -8.34
CA SER A 64 -0.49 -16.01 -7.84
C SER A 64 0.50 -16.86 -8.65
N SER A 65 1.35 -16.21 -9.44
CA SER A 65 2.43 -16.90 -10.13
C SER A 65 3.61 -17.02 -9.17
N ALA A 66 4.00 -18.25 -8.85
CA ALA A 66 5.20 -18.52 -8.08
C ALA A 66 6.18 -19.33 -8.93
N TYR A 67 7.45 -18.97 -8.83
CA TYR A 67 8.53 -19.77 -9.40
C TYR A 67 8.87 -20.88 -8.39
N LEU A 68 8.93 -22.12 -8.87
CA LEU A 68 9.30 -23.29 -8.08
C LEU A 68 10.57 -23.91 -8.67
N GLY A 69 11.53 -24.23 -7.81
CA GLY A 69 12.77 -24.88 -8.20
C GLY A 69 13.90 -23.90 -8.52
N LYS A 70 14.82 -24.30 -9.39
CA LYS A 70 16.05 -23.57 -9.69
C LYS A 70 15.95 -22.86 -11.04
N PHE A 71 16.12 -21.55 -11.05
CA PHE A 71 16.14 -20.75 -12.28
C PHE A 71 17.39 -19.87 -12.32
N THR A 72 17.89 -19.59 -13.53
CA THR A 72 19.10 -18.77 -13.72
C THR A 72 18.72 -17.54 -14.52
N ASP A 73 18.91 -16.39 -13.90
CA ASP A 73 18.81 -15.10 -14.55
C ASP A 73 20.17 -14.73 -15.20
N PRO A 74 20.20 -14.25 -16.46
CA PRO A 74 21.44 -13.89 -17.14
C PRO A 74 22.22 -12.76 -16.47
N ASP A 75 21.53 -11.82 -15.83
CA ASP A 75 22.11 -10.63 -15.20
C ASP A 75 22.39 -10.85 -13.71
N PHE A 76 21.55 -11.65 -13.05
CA PHE A 76 21.56 -11.80 -11.59
C PHE A 76 21.97 -13.19 -11.07
N GLY A 77 22.15 -14.17 -11.95
CA GLY A 77 22.65 -15.50 -11.60
C GLY A 77 21.58 -16.49 -11.17
N THR A 78 21.99 -17.56 -10.48
CA THR A 78 21.11 -18.70 -10.20
C THR A 78 20.43 -18.62 -8.84
N TYR A 79 19.10 -18.75 -8.85
CA TYR A 79 18.23 -18.74 -7.69
C TYR A 79 17.55 -20.10 -7.51
N THR A 80 17.30 -20.48 -6.26
CA THR A 80 16.48 -21.64 -5.90
C THR A 80 15.36 -21.17 -5.00
N THR A 81 14.13 -21.58 -5.32
CA THR A 81 12.91 -21.14 -4.63
C THR A 81 12.05 -22.34 -4.29
N ASP A 82 11.65 -22.43 -3.02
CA ASP A 82 10.69 -23.40 -2.53
C ASP A 82 9.34 -22.68 -2.36
N PHE A 83 8.27 -23.31 -2.84
CA PHE A 83 6.93 -22.72 -2.80
C PHE A 83 5.99 -23.56 -1.95
N ILE A 84 5.48 -22.95 -0.87
CA ILE A 84 4.40 -23.51 -0.07
C ILE A 84 3.15 -22.70 -0.38
N THR A 85 2.11 -23.35 -0.90
CA THR A 85 0.82 -22.72 -1.15
C THR A 85 -0.28 -23.49 -0.44
N GLN A 86 -1.26 -22.76 0.09
CA GLN A 86 -2.51 -23.32 0.55
C GLN A 86 -3.52 -23.15 -0.57
N ILE A 87 -4.06 -24.26 -1.08
CA ILE A 87 -5.23 -24.19 -1.96
C ILE A 87 -6.37 -23.67 -1.10
N ASN A 88 -6.86 -22.48 -1.41
CA ASN A 88 -8.00 -21.92 -0.70
C ASN A 88 -9.18 -22.89 -0.84
N CYS A 89 -9.64 -23.47 0.27
CA CYS A 89 -10.87 -24.27 0.27
C CYS A 89 -12.04 -23.31 0.00
N THR A 90 -12.70 -23.48 -1.15
CA THR A 90 -13.92 -22.74 -1.45
C THR A 90 -14.98 -23.02 -0.39
N GLU A 91 -15.84 -22.03 -0.13
CA GLU A 91 -16.97 -22.18 0.78
C GLU A 91 -17.83 -23.40 0.35
N GLY A 92 -18.00 -24.38 1.24
CA GLY A 92 -18.72 -25.64 0.95
C GLY A 92 -17.87 -26.79 0.38
N PHE A 93 -16.54 -26.73 0.42
CA PHE A 93 -15.70 -27.87 0.03
C PHE A 93 -15.71 -28.98 1.10
N GLU A 94 -16.15 -30.17 0.71
CA GLU A 94 -16.12 -31.39 1.54
C GLU A 94 -15.37 -32.50 0.79
N PHE A 95 -14.66 -33.36 1.53
CA PHE A 95 -14.02 -34.54 0.96
C PHE A 95 -15.09 -35.60 0.61
N PRO A 96 -14.90 -36.39 -0.47
CA PRO A 96 -15.78 -37.51 -0.79
C PRO A 96 -15.76 -38.55 0.34
N GLU A 97 -16.90 -39.21 0.56
CA GLU A 97 -16.99 -40.43 1.39
C GLU A 97 -16.29 -41.63 0.76
#